data_AF-A0A7J6FGB7-F1
#
_entry.id   AF-A0A7J6FGB7-F1
#
_cell.length_a   1.000
_cell.length_b   1.000
_cell.length_c   1.000
_cell.angle_alpha   90.00
_cell.angle_beta   90.00
_cell.angle_gamma   90.00
#
_symmetry.space_group_name_H-M   'P 1'
#
loop_
_entity.id
_entity.type
_entity.pdbx_description
1 polymer ?
#
loop_
_entity_poly.entity_id
_entity_poly.type
_entity_poly.pdbx_seq_one_letter_code
_entity_poly.pdbx_strand_id
1 'polypeptide(L)'
;MANVWELGDVNNENLKNALNEAMVIIDKAFTTIDQKLDHHHRNICEKDILDQQKNINLASIAVHELYCKNYSVGGLDCLHLITKSLYEKYECVLKKRITERVIPFLEEKKNDKLLLKEVVEQWSLFGIYRSNLEKIFKPVEEVGYISVYYKNRNYRLWTLLQLSKNCFCQMVWEDFHYEIDEGLTEMINSGAFNKEDGGNSIDPEILKFSFFYYEMEFVAVSVPNLKRTYNLLKDYNIRP
;
A
#
# COMPACT_ATOMS: atom_id res chain seq x y z
N MET A 1 -17.05 9.78 -2.01
CA MET A 1 -16.67 8.76 -1.01
C MET A 1 -17.94 8.32 -0.32
N ALA A 2 -18.46 7.13 -0.66
CA ALA A 2 -19.60 6.56 0.06
C ALA A 2 -19.06 6.01 1.39
N ASN A 3 -19.59 6.56 2.47
CA ASN A 3 -19.19 6.31 3.83
C ASN A 3 -19.76 4.95 4.29
N VAL A 4 -19.00 4.16 5.06
CA VAL A 4 -19.48 2.94 5.74
C VAL A 4 -20.70 3.21 6.67
N TRP A 5 -21.04 4.48 6.88
CA TRP A 5 -22.23 4.96 7.57
C TRP A 5 -23.57 4.73 6.81
N GLU A 6 -23.55 4.28 5.55
CA GLU A 6 -24.77 3.93 4.78
C GLU A 6 -25.15 2.44 4.85
N LEU A 7 -24.61 1.69 5.82
CA LEU A 7 -25.22 0.42 6.21
C LEU A 7 -26.50 0.77 6.98
N GLY A 8 -27.65 0.55 6.31
CA GLY A 8 -28.98 0.98 6.74
C GLY A 8 -29.24 0.80 8.23
N ASP A 9 -29.77 1.86 8.86
CA ASP A 9 -30.30 1.90 10.22
C ASP A 9 -29.61 0.97 11.24
N VAL A 10 -28.29 1.14 11.39
CA VAL A 10 -27.56 0.57 12.54
C VAL A 10 -27.95 1.37 13.79
N ASN A 11 -29.11 1.07 14.36
CA ASN A 11 -29.59 1.58 15.66
C ASN A 11 -29.02 0.79 16.85
N ASN A 12 -28.00 -0.05 16.64
CA ASN A 12 -27.37 -0.80 17.70
C ASN A 12 -26.12 -0.08 18.23
N GLU A 13 -26.33 0.71 19.28
CA GLU A 13 -25.29 1.51 19.94
C GLU A 13 -24.12 0.65 20.45
N ASN A 14 -24.37 -0.60 20.86
CA ASN A 14 -23.33 -1.53 21.29
C ASN A 14 -22.39 -1.94 20.14
N LEU A 15 -22.93 -2.14 18.94
CA LEU A 15 -22.13 -2.45 17.75
C LEU A 15 -21.26 -1.25 17.35
N LYS A 16 -21.84 -0.05 17.35
CA LYS A 16 -21.11 1.19 17.06
C LYS A 16 -19.97 1.40 18.06
N ASN A 17 -20.22 1.18 19.35
CA ASN A 17 -19.21 1.31 20.39
C ASN A 17 -18.07 0.30 20.21
N ALA A 18 -18.39 -0.98 19.96
CA ALA A 18 -17.34 -1.98 19.75
C ALA A 18 -16.55 -1.78 18.46
N LEU A 19 -17.19 -1.32 17.38
CA LEU A 19 -16.50 -0.94 16.16
C LEU A 19 -15.56 0.25 16.41
N ASN A 20 -16.01 1.25 17.17
CA ASN A 20 -15.19 2.39 17.55
C ASN A 20 -13.99 1.95 18.42
N GLU A 21 -14.20 1.07 19.39
CA GLU A 21 -13.12 0.52 20.23
C GLU A 21 -12.09 -0.25 19.40
N ALA A 22 -12.55 -1.09 18.46
CA ALA A 22 -11.71 -1.79 17.51
C ALA A 22 -10.90 -0.81 16.65
N MET A 23 -11.53 0.24 16.14
CA MET A 23 -10.86 1.28 15.35
C MET A 23 -9.83 2.06 16.16
N VAL A 24 -10.09 2.33 17.45
CA VAL A 24 -9.11 2.96 18.35
C VAL A 24 -7.89 2.07 18.56
N ILE A 25 -8.07 0.76 18.70
CA ILE A 25 -6.94 -0.19 18.82
C ILE A 25 -6.11 -0.18 17.54
N ILE A 26 -6.77 -0.21 16.39
CA ILE A 26 -6.14 -0.14 15.07
C ILE A 26 -5.37 1.19 14.90
N ASP A 27 -5.96 2.32 15.29
CA ASP A 27 -5.33 3.63 15.23
C ASP A 27 -4.08 3.74 16.12
N LYS A 28 -4.11 3.11 17.30
CA LYS A 28 -2.94 3.00 18.16
C LYS A 28 -1.83 2.17 17.51
N ALA A 29 -2.17 1.06 16.83
CA ALA A 29 -1.21 0.25 16.11
C ALA A 29 -0.51 1.07 15.01
N PHE A 30 -1.29 1.82 14.22
CA PHE A 30 -0.74 2.70 13.18
C PHE A 30 0.14 3.82 13.73
N THR A 31 -0.31 4.49 14.79
CA THR A 31 0.46 5.56 15.44
C THR A 31 1.80 5.05 15.96
N THR A 32 1.81 3.84 16.54
CA THR A 32 3.03 3.20 17.03
C THR A 32 4.02 2.91 15.89
N ILE A 33 3.52 2.46 14.74
CA ILE A 33 4.34 2.20 13.54
C ILE A 33 4.93 3.50 13.02
N ASP A 34 4.10 4.54 12.86
CA ASP A 34 4.54 5.83 12.33
C ASP A 34 5.63 6.44 13.22
N GLN A 35 5.40 6.51 14.54
CA GLN A 35 6.39 7.01 15.50
C GLN A 35 7.71 6.22 15.47
N LYS A 36 7.67 4.89 15.43
CA LYS A 36 8.89 4.07 15.44
C LYS A 36 9.67 4.17 14.12
N LEU A 37 8.98 4.39 13.01
CA LEU A 37 9.63 4.57 11.71
C LEU A 37 10.22 5.96 11.54
N ASP A 38 9.65 6.97 12.18
CA ASP A 38 10.14 8.35 12.14
C ASP A 38 11.46 8.55 12.85
N HIS A 39 11.68 7.79 13.92
CA HIS A 39 12.89 7.92 14.73
C HIS A 39 14.04 7.05 14.24
N HIS A 40 13.76 5.96 13.52
CA HIS A 40 14.79 4.94 13.25
C HIS A 40 14.85 4.43 11.81
N HIS A 41 13.85 4.67 10.97
CA HIS A 41 13.75 4.09 9.61
C HIS A 41 14.06 2.58 9.57
N ARG A 42 13.65 1.84 10.60
CA ARG A 42 13.95 0.41 10.80
C ARG A 42 12.69 -0.39 11.02
N ASN A 43 12.79 -1.68 10.75
CA ASN A 43 11.75 -2.64 11.13
C ASN A 43 11.45 -2.54 12.63
N ILE A 44 10.17 -2.54 12.96
CA ILE A 44 9.73 -2.67 14.35
C ILE A 44 10.10 -4.06 14.87
N CYS A 45 10.33 -4.17 16.19
CA CYS A 45 10.69 -5.43 16.83
C CYS A 45 9.60 -6.47 16.62
N GLU A 46 9.99 -7.74 16.42
CA GLU A 46 9.06 -8.85 16.19
C GLU A 46 8.04 -9.01 17.31
N LYS A 47 8.43 -8.75 18.57
CA LYS A 47 7.51 -8.75 19.71
C LYS A 47 6.41 -7.70 19.55
N ASP A 48 6.76 -6.49 19.10
CA ASP A 48 5.77 -5.44 18.87
C ASP A 48 4.82 -5.81 17.73
N ILE A 49 5.34 -6.43 16.67
CA ILE A 49 4.52 -6.93 15.54
C ILE A 49 3.49 -7.94 16.06
N LEU A 50 3.93 -8.92 16.85
CA LEU A 50 3.07 -9.97 17.41
C LEU A 50 2.01 -9.39 18.35
N ASP A 51 2.37 -8.43 19.20
CA ASP A 51 1.44 -7.76 20.10
C ASP A 51 0.36 -6.98 19.31
N GLN A 52 0.75 -6.28 18.24
CA GLN A 52 -0.22 -5.56 17.39
C GLN A 52 -1.09 -6.52 16.55
N GLN A 53 -0.54 -7.59 16.00
CA GLN A 53 -1.32 -8.63 15.30
C GLN A 53 -2.40 -9.22 16.22
N LYS A 54 -2.03 -9.54 17.46
CA LYS A 54 -2.97 -10.06 18.46
C LYS A 54 -4.09 -9.07 18.74
N ASN A 55 -3.77 -7.79 18.88
CA ASN A 55 -4.75 -6.73 19.12
C ASN A 55 -5.73 -6.57 17.96
N ILE A 56 -5.24 -6.58 16.71
CA ILE A 56 -6.10 -6.51 15.51
C ILE A 56 -6.97 -7.75 15.37
N ASN A 57 -6.44 -8.94 15.67
CA ASN A 57 -7.23 -10.18 15.67
C ASN A 57 -8.36 -10.13 16.68
N LEU A 58 -8.07 -9.74 17.92
CA LEU A 58 -9.09 -9.63 18.96
C LEU A 58 -10.16 -8.59 18.59
N ALA A 59 -9.74 -7.44 18.06
CA ALA A 59 -10.66 -6.42 17.58
C ALA A 59 -11.56 -6.94 16.45
N SER A 60 -10.99 -7.65 15.48
CA SER A 60 -11.73 -8.21 14.33
C SER A 60 -12.75 -9.28 14.77
N ILE A 61 -12.36 -10.15 15.71
CA ILE A 61 -13.26 -11.18 16.28
C ILE A 61 -14.39 -10.52 17.07
N ALA A 62 -14.09 -9.55 17.93
CA ALA A 62 -15.10 -8.87 18.74
C ALA A 62 -16.16 -8.16 17.87
N VAL A 63 -15.72 -7.49 16.80
CA VAL A 63 -16.64 -6.85 15.84
C VAL A 63 -17.47 -7.91 15.09
N HIS A 64 -16.88 -9.05 14.71
CA HIS A 64 -17.58 -10.14 14.02
C HIS A 64 -18.67 -10.77 14.88
N GLU A 65 -18.35 -11.12 16.12
CA GLU A 65 -19.28 -11.73 17.06
C GLU A 65 -20.47 -10.80 17.36
N LEU A 66 -20.21 -9.50 17.57
CA LEU A 66 -21.26 -8.51 17.81
C LEU A 66 -22.12 -8.27 16.58
N TYR A 67 -21.53 -8.27 15.38
CA TYR A 67 -22.31 -8.12 14.16
C TYR A 67 -23.20 -9.34 13.91
N CYS A 68 -22.68 -10.56 14.06
CA CYS A 68 -23.46 -11.79 13.89
C CYS A 68 -24.56 -11.94 14.95
N LYS A 69 -24.34 -11.46 16.18
CA LYS A 69 -25.33 -11.51 17.25
C LYS A 69 -26.49 -10.54 17.03
N ASN A 70 -26.21 -9.36 16.48
CA ASN A 70 -27.19 -8.28 16.36
C ASN A 70 -27.94 -8.27 15.02
N TYR A 71 -27.42 -8.97 14.01
CA TYR A 71 -28.05 -9.07 12.71
C TYR A 71 -28.25 -10.54 12.35
N SER A 72 -29.42 -10.89 11.83
CA SER A 72 -29.69 -12.19 11.19
C SER A 72 -28.96 -12.35 9.84
N VAL A 73 -27.80 -11.72 9.72
CA VAL A 73 -26.93 -11.72 8.56
C VAL A 73 -26.02 -12.92 8.72
N GLY A 74 -25.91 -13.75 7.67
CA GLY A 74 -25.08 -14.95 7.72
C GLY A 74 -23.64 -14.59 8.09
N GLY A 75 -22.94 -15.44 8.86
CA GLY A 75 -21.61 -15.12 9.39
C GLY A 75 -20.55 -14.71 8.34
N LEU A 76 -20.73 -15.11 7.08
CA LEU A 76 -19.90 -14.73 5.93
C LEU A 76 -20.13 -13.29 5.46
N ASP A 77 -21.36 -12.78 5.57
CA ASP A 77 -21.70 -11.41 5.19
C ASP A 77 -21.09 -10.40 6.16
N CYS A 78 -21.17 -10.70 7.46
CA CYS A 78 -20.54 -9.92 8.53
C CYS A 78 -19.02 -9.86 8.35
N LEU A 79 -18.41 -11.02 8.07
CA LEU A 79 -16.97 -11.15 7.85
C LEU A 79 -16.50 -10.27 6.68
N HIS A 80 -17.24 -10.30 5.57
CA HIS A 80 -16.92 -9.49 4.40
C HIS A 80 -16.94 -7.98 4.69
N LEU A 81 -17.94 -7.48 5.42
CA LEU A 81 -18.07 -6.06 5.75
C LEU A 81 -16.95 -5.57 6.67
N ILE A 82 -16.58 -6.40 7.66
CA ILE A 82 -15.49 -6.08 8.59
C ILE A 82 -14.17 -6.06 7.84
N THR A 83 -13.86 -7.11 7.06
CA THR A 83 -12.65 -7.16 6.23
C THR A 83 -12.57 -5.94 5.31
N LYS A 84 -13.68 -5.61 4.62
CA LYS A 84 -13.72 -4.44 3.73
C LYS A 84 -13.36 -3.14 4.48
N SER A 85 -13.96 -2.91 5.65
CA SER A 85 -13.69 -1.73 6.48
C SER A 85 -12.22 -1.66 6.92
N LEU A 86 -11.62 -2.80 7.26
CA LEU A 86 -10.20 -2.88 7.65
C LEU A 86 -9.26 -2.61 6.48
N TYR A 87 -9.60 -3.08 5.28
CA TYR A 87 -8.88 -2.77 4.04
C TYR A 87 -8.95 -1.28 3.69
N GLU A 88 -10.14 -0.66 3.79
CA GLU A 88 -10.31 0.78 3.57
C GLU A 88 -9.49 1.59 4.57
N LYS A 89 -9.45 1.15 5.84
CA LYS A 89 -8.66 1.79 6.87
C LYS A 89 -7.15 1.66 6.59
N TYR A 90 -6.69 0.48 6.18
CA TYR A 90 -5.32 0.23 5.78
C TYR A 90 -4.91 1.12 4.60
N GLU A 91 -5.75 1.21 3.56
CA GLU A 91 -5.56 2.07 2.40
C GLU A 91 -5.44 3.56 2.81
N CYS A 92 -6.35 4.02 3.66
CA CYS A 92 -6.38 5.40 4.15
C CYS A 92 -5.07 5.79 4.84
N VAL A 93 -4.51 4.89 5.66
CA VAL A 93 -3.26 5.15 6.38
C VAL A 93 -2.05 5.21 5.43
N LEU A 94 -1.99 4.33 4.43
CA LEU A 94 -0.96 4.40 3.40
C LEU A 94 -1.03 5.72 2.63
N LYS A 95 -2.22 6.10 2.17
CA LYS A 95 -2.45 7.34 1.42
C LYS A 95 -2.09 8.56 2.26
N LYS A 96 -2.49 8.58 3.53
CA LYS A 96 -2.14 9.65 4.47
C LYS A 96 -0.62 9.83 4.56
N ARG A 97 0.14 8.74 4.74
CA ARG A 97 1.61 8.83 4.79
C ARG A 97 2.22 9.34 3.49
N ILE A 98 1.68 8.92 2.35
CA ILE A 98 2.13 9.39 1.04
C ILE A 98 1.87 10.90 0.91
N THR A 99 0.64 11.35 1.20
CA THR A 99 0.25 12.78 1.16
C THR A 99 1.06 13.65 2.12
N GLU A 100 1.32 13.18 3.34
CA GLU A 100 1.96 14.01 4.36
C GLU A 100 3.49 14.04 4.25
N ARG A 101 4.10 13.10 3.51
CA ARG A 101 5.56 12.93 3.52
C ARG A 101 6.18 12.74 2.15
N VAL A 102 5.68 11.78 1.38
CA VAL A 102 6.27 11.44 0.07
C VAL A 102 6.02 12.56 -0.92
N ILE A 103 4.76 13.00 -1.06
CA ILE A 103 4.41 14.05 -2.03
C ILE A 103 5.14 15.36 -1.73
N PRO A 104 5.09 15.93 -0.50
CA PRO A 104 5.78 17.19 -0.21
C PRO A 104 7.29 17.09 -0.44
N PHE A 105 7.91 15.96 -0.09
CA PHE A 105 9.34 15.76 -0.33
C PHE A 105 9.67 15.74 -1.84
N LEU A 106 8.86 15.07 -2.65
CA LEU A 106 9.04 15.03 -4.10
C LEU A 106 8.74 16.40 -4.75
N GLU A 107 7.77 17.16 -4.23
CA GLU A 107 7.49 18.53 -4.69
C GLU A 107 8.72 19.45 -4.53
N GLU A 108 9.41 19.36 -3.38
CA GLU A 108 10.66 20.11 -3.15
C GLU A 108 11.78 19.72 -4.13
N LYS A 109 11.73 18.51 -4.68
CA LYS A 109 12.71 17.94 -5.60
C LYS A 109 12.25 17.92 -7.06
N LYS A 110 11.08 18.47 -7.35
CA LYS A 110 10.42 18.35 -8.66
C LYS A 110 11.24 18.91 -9.82
N ASN A 111 12.02 19.97 -9.56
CA ASN A 111 12.90 20.60 -10.55
C ASN A 111 14.34 20.06 -10.52
N ASP A 112 14.62 19.06 -9.67
CA ASP A 112 15.91 18.42 -9.60
C ASP A 112 15.99 17.33 -10.69
N LYS A 113 17.12 17.27 -11.40
CA LYS A 113 17.40 16.23 -12.40
C LYS A 113 17.43 14.82 -11.78
N LEU A 114 17.52 14.75 -10.46
CA LEU A 114 17.54 13.50 -9.70
C LEU A 114 16.16 13.09 -9.15
N LEU A 115 15.04 13.69 -9.58
CA LEU A 115 13.71 13.34 -9.07
C LEU A 115 13.43 11.82 -9.12
N LEU A 116 13.84 11.15 -10.19
CA LEU A 116 13.66 9.70 -10.33
C LEU A 116 14.35 8.91 -9.21
N LYS A 117 15.56 9.33 -8.83
CA LYS A 117 16.31 8.74 -7.72
C LYS A 117 15.58 8.97 -6.40
N GLU A 118 15.05 10.17 -6.20
CA GLU A 118 14.26 10.50 -5.01
C GLU A 118 12.97 9.66 -4.93
N VAL A 119 12.30 9.42 -6.06
CA VAL A 119 11.13 8.52 -6.13
C VAL A 119 11.50 7.10 -5.68
N VAL A 120 12.63 6.56 -6.15
CA VAL A 120 13.12 5.22 -5.78
C VAL A 120 13.50 5.13 -4.30
N GLU A 121 14.09 6.19 -3.74
CA GLU A 121 14.44 6.25 -2.32
C GLU A 121 13.18 6.32 -1.46
N GLN A 122 12.21 7.16 -1.83
CA GLN A 122 10.91 7.22 -1.15
C GLN A 122 10.15 5.90 -1.25
N TRP A 123 10.23 5.18 -2.37
CA TRP A 123 9.68 3.83 -2.48
C TRP A 123 10.32 2.86 -1.49
N SER A 124 11.64 2.92 -1.34
CA SER A 124 12.38 2.04 -0.43
C SER A 124 11.99 2.29 1.03
N LEU A 125 11.90 3.56 1.43
CA LEU A 125 11.42 3.97 2.75
C LEU A 125 9.96 3.59 2.99
N PHE A 126 9.10 3.80 1.99
CA PHE A 126 7.72 3.35 2.00
C PHE A 126 7.63 1.82 2.08
N GLY A 127 8.57 1.09 1.47
CA GLY A 127 8.74 -0.35 1.51
C GLY A 127 8.87 -0.89 2.93
N ILE A 128 9.68 -0.22 3.76
CA ILE A 128 9.83 -0.56 5.19
C ILE A 128 8.51 -0.31 5.93
N TYR A 129 7.86 0.83 5.67
CA TYR A 129 6.57 1.18 6.28
C TYR A 129 5.49 0.15 5.96
N ARG A 130 5.26 -0.13 4.68
CA ARG A 130 4.25 -1.10 4.24
C ARG A 130 4.57 -2.51 4.71
N SER A 131 5.84 -2.94 4.74
CA SER A 131 6.21 -4.27 5.22
C SER A 131 5.81 -4.49 6.68
N ASN A 132 6.00 -3.49 7.54
CA ASN A 132 5.57 -3.57 8.94
C ASN A 132 4.04 -3.59 9.07
N LEU A 133 3.35 -2.76 8.28
CA LEU A 133 1.88 -2.75 8.24
C LEU A 133 1.31 -4.07 7.72
N GLU A 134 1.85 -4.62 6.63
CA GLU A 134 1.45 -5.90 6.03
C GLU A 134 1.57 -7.02 7.05
N LYS A 135 2.67 -7.08 7.82
CA LYS A 135 2.82 -8.08 8.89
C LYS A 135 1.71 -7.94 9.92
N ILE A 136 1.44 -6.72 10.39
CA ILE A 136 0.42 -6.46 11.41
C ILE A 136 -1.00 -6.80 10.91
N PHE A 137 -1.29 -6.52 9.64
CA PHE A 137 -2.59 -6.78 9.02
C PHE A 137 -2.71 -8.15 8.36
N LYS A 138 -1.68 -8.99 8.41
CA LYS A 138 -1.68 -10.31 7.78
C LYS A 138 -2.92 -11.15 8.11
N PRO A 139 -3.39 -11.20 9.37
CA PRO A 139 -4.59 -11.97 9.69
C PRO A 139 -5.87 -11.45 9.02
N VAL A 140 -5.96 -10.13 8.79
CA VAL A 140 -7.10 -9.50 8.11
C VAL A 140 -7.15 -9.92 6.65
N GLU A 141 -5.99 -9.99 5.98
CA GLU A 141 -5.87 -10.48 4.61
C GLU A 141 -6.30 -11.95 4.50
N GLU A 142 -5.85 -12.80 5.42
CA GLU A 142 -6.20 -14.23 5.46
C GLU A 142 -7.70 -14.45 5.62
N VAL A 143 -8.33 -13.72 6.55
CA VAL A 143 -9.78 -13.72 6.76
C VAL A 143 -10.52 -13.16 5.55
N GLY A 144 -9.95 -12.12 4.92
CA GLY A 144 -10.52 -11.50 3.73
C GLY A 144 -10.62 -12.46 2.56
N TYR A 145 -9.55 -13.22 2.29
CA TYR A 145 -9.55 -14.24 1.25
C TYR A 145 -10.67 -15.25 1.43
N ILE A 146 -10.90 -15.71 2.66
CA ILE A 146 -11.99 -16.63 2.99
C ILE A 146 -13.34 -15.97 2.68
N SER A 147 -13.59 -14.77 3.21
CA SER A 147 -14.87 -14.07 3.04
C SER A 147 -15.23 -13.81 1.56
N VAL A 148 -14.22 -13.50 0.74
CA VAL A 148 -14.38 -13.16 -0.68
C VAL A 148 -14.54 -14.41 -1.53
N TYR A 149 -13.74 -15.44 -1.29
CA TYR A 149 -13.79 -16.71 -2.02
C TYR A 149 -15.18 -17.35 -1.95
N TYR A 150 -15.82 -17.30 -0.77
CA TYR A 150 -17.15 -17.88 -0.58
C TYR A 150 -18.27 -17.04 -1.17
N LYS A 151 -18.11 -15.71 -1.26
CA LYS A 151 -19.14 -14.81 -1.81
C LYS A 151 -19.11 -14.67 -3.32
N ASN A 152 -17.94 -14.59 -3.91
CA ASN A 152 -17.79 -14.36 -5.34
C ASN A 152 -16.47 -14.95 -5.83
N ARG A 153 -16.55 -16.12 -6.45
CA ARG A 153 -15.38 -16.81 -7.04
C ARG A 153 -14.62 -15.98 -8.08
N ASN A 154 -15.27 -14.95 -8.65
CA ASN A 154 -14.66 -14.05 -9.64
C ASN A 154 -14.09 -12.76 -9.02
N TYR A 155 -14.36 -12.46 -7.76
CA TYR A 155 -13.83 -11.27 -7.09
C TYR A 155 -12.43 -11.58 -6.54
N ARG A 156 -11.42 -10.86 -7.05
CA ARG A 156 -10.06 -10.95 -6.52
C ARG A 156 -9.84 -9.80 -5.54
N LEU A 157 -9.75 -10.13 -4.26
CA LEU A 157 -9.24 -9.21 -3.27
C LEU A 157 -7.74 -9.01 -3.55
N TRP A 158 -7.34 -7.74 -3.67
CA TRP A 158 -5.91 -7.43 -3.75
C TRP A 158 -5.22 -7.83 -2.45
N THR A 159 -4.00 -8.33 -2.56
CA THR A 159 -3.15 -8.47 -1.37
C THR A 159 -2.90 -7.08 -0.77
N LEU A 160 -2.60 -7.02 0.53
CA LEU A 160 -2.16 -5.79 1.18
C LEU A 160 -0.92 -5.21 0.49
N LEU A 161 -0.05 -6.08 -0.02
CA LEU A 161 1.10 -5.73 -0.84
C LEU A 161 0.70 -5.04 -2.16
N GLN A 162 -0.26 -5.60 -2.89
CA GLN A 162 -0.77 -5.02 -4.14
C GLN A 162 -1.45 -3.67 -3.90
N LEU A 163 -2.25 -3.59 -2.84
CA LEU A 163 -2.92 -2.34 -2.43
C LEU A 163 -1.90 -1.26 -2.07
N SER A 164 -0.85 -1.62 -1.33
CA SER A 164 0.24 -0.70 -0.97
C SER A 164 0.98 -0.17 -2.19
N LYS A 165 1.35 -1.07 -3.11
CA LYS A 165 1.98 -0.72 -4.39
C LYS A 165 1.10 0.25 -5.18
N ASN A 166 -0.18 -0.07 -5.32
CA ASN A 166 -1.08 0.78 -6.08
C ASN A 166 -1.28 2.15 -5.45
N CYS A 167 -1.41 2.26 -4.12
CA CYS A 167 -1.54 3.56 -3.46
C CYS A 167 -0.36 4.47 -3.78
N PHE A 168 0.87 3.95 -3.66
CA PHE A 168 2.06 4.72 -3.97
C PHE A 168 2.12 5.09 -5.45
N CYS A 169 1.98 4.10 -6.34
CA CYS A 169 2.03 4.32 -7.79
C CYS A 169 1.00 5.34 -8.25
N GLN A 170 -0.25 5.15 -7.83
CA GLN A 170 -1.35 6.00 -8.25
C GLN A 170 -1.07 7.45 -7.87
N MET A 171 -0.74 7.72 -6.60
CA MET A 171 -0.57 9.08 -6.12
C MET A 171 0.70 9.73 -6.69
N VAL A 172 1.82 9.01 -6.74
CA VAL A 172 3.08 9.57 -7.26
C VAL A 172 3.00 9.82 -8.77
N TRP A 173 2.39 8.93 -9.56
CA TRP A 173 2.23 9.14 -11.01
C TRP A 173 1.06 10.07 -11.37
N GLU A 174 0.16 10.35 -10.44
CA GLU A 174 -0.83 11.41 -10.65
C GLU A 174 -0.10 12.76 -10.72
N ASP A 175 0.81 13.02 -9.77
CA ASP A 175 1.42 14.35 -9.58
C ASP A 175 2.76 14.55 -10.32
N PHE A 176 3.53 13.49 -10.56
CA PHE A 176 4.93 13.58 -11.04
C PHE A 176 5.23 12.80 -12.32
N HIS A 177 4.21 12.30 -13.04
CA HIS A 177 4.45 11.46 -14.22
C HIS A 177 5.25 12.16 -15.32
N TYR A 178 5.08 13.47 -15.50
CA TYR A 178 5.78 14.21 -16.55
C TYR A 178 7.29 14.22 -16.28
N GLU A 179 7.69 14.58 -15.06
CA GLU A 179 9.07 14.68 -14.64
C GLU A 179 9.74 13.30 -14.56
N ILE A 180 8.98 12.28 -14.15
CA ILE A 180 9.42 10.88 -14.17
C ILE A 180 9.69 10.43 -15.61
N ASP A 181 8.75 10.66 -16.54
CA ASP A 181 8.89 10.27 -17.94
C ASP A 181 10.05 11.04 -18.62
N GLU A 182 10.23 12.31 -18.31
CA GLU A 182 11.34 13.14 -18.79
C GLU A 182 12.69 12.61 -18.28
N GLY A 183 12.85 12.41 -16.98
CA GLY A 183 14.07 11.87 -16.40
C GLY A 183 14.42 10.47 -16.93
N LEU A 184 13.40 9.62 -17.14
CA LEU A 184 13.59 8.31 -17.78
C LEU A 184 14.08 8.43 -19.21
N THR A 185 13.47 9.33 -19.99
CA THR A 185 13.85 9.57 -21.38
C THR A 185 15.29 10.09 -21.46
N GLU A 186 15.70 10.98 -20.56
CA GLU A 186 17.09 11.45 -20.47
C GLU A 186 18.06 10.30 -20.18
N MET A 187 17.77 9.44 -19.19
CA MET A 187 18.60 8.29 -18.86
C MET A 187 18.70 7.28 -20.02
N ILE A 188 17.61 7.07 -20.74
CA ILE A 188 17.62 6.22 -21.93
C ILE A 188 18.51 6.84 -23.01
N ASN A 189 18.32 8.13 -23.31
CA ASN A 189 19.08 8.82 -24.35
C ASN A 189 20.57 8.95 -24.01
N SER A 190 20.93 9.00 -22.72
CA SER A 190 22.33 9.00 -22.28
C SER A 190 23.00 7.63 -22.39
N GLY A 191 22.27 6.59 -22.83
CA GLY A 191 22.78 5.23 -22.95
C GLY A 191 22.99 4.54 -21.61
N ALA A 192 22.35 5.03 -20.53
CA ALA A 192 22.55 4.51 -19.18
C ALA A 192 22.18 3.01 -19.07
N PHE A 193 21.28 2.54 -19.93
CA PHE A 193 20.82 1.15 -19.99
C PHE A 193 21.58 0.29 -21.02
N ASN A 194 22.57 0.83 -21.73
CA ASN A 194 23.32 0.09 -22.75
C ASN A 194 24.35 -0.83 -22.09
N LYS A 195 24.26 -2.14 -22.41
CA LYS A 195 25.19 -3.18 -21.93
C LYS A 195 26.50 -3.26 -22.73
N GLU A 196 26.73 -2.35 -23.67
CA GLU A 196 27.80 -2.49 -24.70
C GLU A 196 29.19 -2.02 -24.24
N ASP A 197 29.32 -1.31 -23.13
CA ASP A 197 30.64 -0.92 -22.61
C ASP A 197 31.25 -2.05 -21.77
N GLY A 198 32.04 -2.89 -22.45
CA GLY A 198 32.74 -4.06 -21.94
C GLY A 198 33.60 -3.81 -20.68
N GLY A 199 32.96 -3.88 -19.52
CA GLY A 199 33.61 -3.95 -18.21
C GLY A 199 33.12 -2.95 -17.17
N ASN A 200 32.26 -1.99 -17.52
CA ASN A 200 31.69 -1.08 -16.53
C ASN A 200 30.42 -1.70 -15.92
N SER A 201 30.41 -1.84 -14.60
CA SER A 201 29.24 -2.26 -13.83
C SER A 201 28.05 -1.35 -14.17
N ILE A 202 26.88 -1.92 -14.46
CA ILE A 202 25.61 -1.18 -14.56
C ILE A 202 25.49 -0.29 -13.33
N ASP A 203 25.16 0.99 -13.55
CA ASP A 203 24.96 1.94 -12.45
C ASP A 203 23.99 1.33 -11.41
N PRO A 204 24.38 1.21 -10.13
CA PRO A 204 23.51 0.72 -9.09
C PRO A 204 22.15 1.44 -9.01
N GLU A 205 22.08 2.71 -9.41
CA GLU A 205 20.83 3.48 -9.44
C GLU A 205 19.89 2.98 -10.54
N ILE A 206 20.43 2.60 -11.69
CA ILE A 206 19.70 2.00 -12.82
C ILE A 206 19.14 0.63 -12.44
N LEU A 207 19.93 -0.17 -11.71
CA LEU A 207 19.46 -1.45 -11.17
C LEU A 207 18.32 -1.25 -10.17
N LYS A 208 18.48 -0.34 -9.20
CA LYS A 208 17.42 -0.03 -8.24
C LYS A 208 16.14 0.42 -8.93
N PHE A 209 16.27 1.30 -9.92
CA PHE A 209 15.14 1.78 -10.70
C PHE A 209 14.46 0.64 -11.49
N SER A 210 15.24 -0.25 -12.10
CA SER A 210 14.72 -1.42 -12.84
C SER A 210 14.01 -2.41 -11.91
N PHE A 211 14.52 -2.64 -10.69
CA PHE A 211 13.86 -3.46 -9.67
C PHE A 211 12.55 -2.84 -9.18
N PHE A 212 12.60 -1.56 -8.82
CA PHE A 212 11.43 -0.77 -8.44
C PHE A 212 10.33 -0.88 -9.51
N TYR A 213 10.72 -0.75 -10.77
CA TYR A 213 9.82 -0.83 -11.90
C TYR A 213 9.25 -2.24 -12.13
N TYR A 214 10.06 -3.29 -11.99
CA TYR A 214 9.59 -4.68 -12.05
C TYR A 214 8.56 -4.97 -10.94
N GLU A 215 8.76 -4.41 -9.74
CA GLU A 215 7.79 -4.54 -8.66
C GLU A 215 6.42 -3.92 -8.98
N MET A 216 6.37 -2.98 -9.94
CA MET A 216 5.19 -2.20 -10.30
C MET A 216 4.44 -2.72 -11.54
N GLU A 217 4.97 -3.70 -12.26
CA GLU A 217 4.35 -4.25 -13.47
C GLU A 217 2.88 -4.65 -13.26
N PHE A 218 2.58 -5.29 -12.13
CA PHE A 218 1.22 -5.77 -11.84
C PHE A 218 0.22 -4.62 -11.59
N VAL A 219 0.68 -3.49 -11.07
CA VAL A 219 -0.16 -2.30 -10.78
C VAL A 219 -0.19 -1.30 -11.92
N ALA A 220 0.72 -1.40 -12.91
CA ALA A 220 0.67 -0.61 -14.13
C ALA A 220 -0.64 -0.81 -14.91
N VAL A 221 -1.32 -1.95 -14.74
CA VAL A 221 -2.64 -2.20 -15.35
C VAL A 221 -3.72 -1.24 -14.82
N SER A 222 -3.62 -0.82 -13.56
CA SER A 222 -4.60 0.04 -12.88
C SER A 222 -4.21 1.52 -12.82
N VAL A 223 -2.98 1.89 -13.19
CA VAL A 223 -2.48 3.28 -13.13
C VAL A 223 -2.08 3.74 -14.54
N PRO A 224 -2.91 4.54 -15.25
CA PRO A 224 -2.70 4.87 -16.66
C PRO A 224 -1.36 5.55 -16.97
N ASN A 225 -0.93 6.50 -16.15
CA ASN A 225 0.34 7.20 -16.33
C ASN A 225 1.52 6.25 -16.14
N LEU A 226 1.48 5.40 -15.10
CA LEU A 226 2.47 4.35 -14.91
C LEU A 226 2.47 3.34 -16.06
N LYS A 227 1.31 3.02 -16.67
CA LYS A 227 1.24 2.16 -17.86
C LYS A 227 1.96 2.77 -19.06
N ARG A 228 1.88 4.09 -19.23
CA ARG A 228 2.59 4.80 -20.29
C ARG A 228 4.09 4.73 -20.04
N THR A 229 4.54 5.10 -18.85
CA THR A 229 5.93 4.90 -18.41
C THR A 229 6.35 3.43 -18.61
N TYR A 230 5.44 2.49 -18.32
CA TYR A 230 5.66 1.05 -18.44
C TYR A 230 6.06 0.63 -19.88
N ASN A 231 5.32 1.17 -20.85
CA ASN A 231 5.54 0.86 -22.25
C ASN A 231 6.85 1.48 -22.77
N LEU A 232 7.22 2.67 -22.28
CA LEU A 232 8.48 3.31 -22.67
C LEU A 232 9.68 2.39 -22.38
N LEU A 233 9.84 1.86 -21.16
CA LEU A 233 11.04 1.02 -20.87
C LEU A 233 11.00 -0.35 -21.54
N LYS A 234 9.79 -0.88 -21.79
CA LYS A 234 9.63 -2.16 -22.48
C LYS A 234 10.20 -2.10 -23.89
N ASP A 235 10.03 -0.98 -24.57
CA ASP A 235 10.54 -0.77 -25.93
C ASP A 235 12.08 -0.73 -25.98
N TYR A 236 12.74 -0.37 -24.87
CA TYR A 236 14.21 -0.40 -24.73
C TYR A 236 14.77 -1.73 -24.20
N ASN A 237 13.93 -2.76 -24.08
CA ASN A 237 14.32 -4.10 -23.62
C ASN A 237 15.05 -4.12 -22.26
N ILE A 238 14.76 -3.12 -21.41
CA ILE A 238 15.29 -2.99 -20.06
C ILE A 238 14.61 -4.06 -19.22
N ARG A 239 15.30 -5.19 -19.01
CA ARG A 239 14.92 -6.24 -18.05
C ARG A 239 15.94 -6.26 -16.92
N PRO A 240 15.51 -6.51 -15.67
CA PRO A 240 16.43 -6.76 -14.57
C PRO A 240 17.45 -7.86 -14.91
#